data_AF-A0A1Z8RAK1-F1
#
_entry.id   AF-A0A1Z8RAK1-F1
#
_cell.length_a   1.000
_cell.length_b   1.000
_cell.length_c   1.000
_cell.angle_alpha   90.00
_cell.angle_beta   90.00
_cell.angle_gamma   90.00
#
_symmetry.space_group_name_H-M   'P 1'
#
loop_
_entity.id
_entity.type
_entity.pdbx_description
1 polymer ?
#
loop_
_entity_poly.entity_id
_entity_poly.type
_entity_poly.pdbx_seq_one_letter_code
_entity_poly.pdbx_strand_id
1 'polypeptide(L)'
;MKTIDFSTAEIQGIGRFVAGEDHLAFDWPGTQLHFALSGTATLTLVMDGARNWFNADINGHRQLIETGNGTAQYALTWAAEDTSAVSTVRITQRTEGVAATPEGRTGTVRFKGLIVDDEASISAIPFPARTMEFIGDSDTA
;
A
#
# COMPACT_ATOMS: atom_id res chain seq x y z
N MET A 1 -14.22 -8.00 -12.08
CA MET A 1 -13.31 -7.34 -11.13
C MET A 1 -14.08 -6.25 -10.43
N LYS A 2 -13.87 -6.10 -9.12
CA LYS A 2 -14.51 -5.08 -8.29
C LYS A 2 -13.49 -4.11 -7.72
N THR A 3 -13.93 -2.88 -7.52
CA THR A 3 -13.14 -1.83 -6.89
C THR A 3 -13.45 -1.79 -5.40
N ILE A 4 -12.40 -1.71 -4.58
CA ILE A 4 -12.46 -1.49 -3.14
C ILE A 4 -11.91 -0.09 -2.89
N ASP A 5 -12.71 0.77 -2.26
CA ASP A 5 -12.34 2.14 -1.97
C ASP A 5 -11.27 2.23 -0.87
N PHE A 6 -10.42 3.26 -0.93
CA PHE A 6 -9.37 3.49 0.07
C PHE A 6 -9.89 3.63 1.50
N SER A 7 -11.14 4.04 1.68
CA SER A 7 -11.75 4.34 2.98
C SER A 7 -12.35 3.13 3.69
N THR A 8 -12.32 1.94 3.06
CA THR A 8 -12.86 0.73 3.67
C THR A 8 -12.10 0.36 4.95
N ALA A 9 -12.81 -0.10 5.98
CA ALA A 9 -12.21 -0.38 7.30
C ALA A 9 -11.24 -1.56 7.29
N GLU A 10 -11.32 -2.42 6.27
CA GLU A 10 -10.46 -3.59 6.08
C GLU A 10 -9.04 -3.21 5.67
N ILE A 11 -8.86 -2.06 4.99
CA ILE A 11 -7.54 -1.53 4.67
C ILE A 11 -7.07 -0.70 5.86
N GLN A 12 -6.18 -1.29 6.64
CA GLN A 12 -5.57 -0.61 7.78
C GLN A 12 -4.31 0.13 7.33
N GLY A 13 -3.93 1.16 8.08
CA GLY A 13 -2.72 1.95 7.83
C GLY A 13 -1.81 2.02 9.07
N ILE A 14 -0.50 1.89 8.88
CA ILE A 14 0.51 2.26 9.90
C ILE A 14 1.38 3.35 9.29
N GLY A 15 1.43 4.50 9.96
CA GLY A 15 2.11 5.69 9.46
C GLY A 15 1.25 6.93 9.66
N ARG A 16 1.61 8.01 8.97
CA ARG A 16 0.89 9.28 9.02
C ARG A 16 0.15 9.47 7.71
N PHE A 17 -1.18 9.59 7.79
CA PHE A 17 -2.06 9.70 6.64
C PHE A 17 -2.93 10.95 6.73
N VAL A 18 -3.29 11.50 5.57
CA VAL A 18 -4.30 12.54 5.43
C VAL A 18 -5.38 12.02 4.49
N ALA A 19 -6.61 11.91 4.98
CA ALA A 19 -7.76 11.54 4.14
C ALA A 19 -8.20 12.74 3.31
N GLY A 20 -8.21 12.57 1.98
CA GLY A 20 -8.85 13.47 1.03
C GLY A 20 -10.27 13.00 0.67
N GLU A 21 -10.88 13.67 -0.30
CA GLU A 21 -12.21 13.30 -0.80
C GLU A 21 -12.19 11.97 -1.57
N ASP A 22 -11.15 11.72 -2.37
CA ASP A 22 -11.05 10.58 -3.29
C ASP A 22 -9.76 9.74 -3.10
N HIS A 23 -8.99 10.00 -2.03
CA HIS A 23 -7.73 9.30 -1.78
C HIS A 23 -7.28 9.38 -0.31
N LEU A 24 -6.38 8.48 0.05
CA LEU A 24 -5.54 8.55 1.24
C LEU A 24 -4.13 9.05 0.85
N ALA A 25 -3.71 10.18 1.41
CA ALA A 25 -2.41 10.78 1.14
C ALA A 25 -1.38 10.46 2.23
N PHE A 26 -0.14 10.17 1.81
CA PHE A 26 0.99 9.92 2.71
C PHE A 26 2.33 10.08 1.98
N ASP A 27 3.40 10.32 2.74
CA ASP A 27 4.73 10.59 2.18
C ASP A 27 5.90 10.08 3.04
N TRP A 28 5.70 9.81 4.33
CA TRP A 28 6.77 9.29 5.20
C TRP A 28 7.25 7.89 4.79
N PRO A 29 8.58 7.64 4.79
CA PRO A 29 9.11 6.31 4.54
C PRO A 29 8.63 5.34 5.62
N GLY A 30 8.49 4.07 5.24
CA GLY A 30 7.97 3.04 6.14
C GLY A 30 6.46 3.12 6.38
N THR A 31 5.72 4.03 5.74
CA THR A 31 4.24 4.03 5.75
C THR A 31 3.71 2.74 5.11
N GLN A 32 2.72 2.12 5.75
CA GLN A 32 2.20 0.80 5.40
C GLN A 32 0.69 0.78 5.23
N LEU A 33 0.21 0.06 4.21
CA LEU A 33 -1.18 -0.39 4.07
C LEU A 33 -1.21 -1.91 4.27
N HIS A 34 -2.20 -2.41 5.02
CA HIS A 34 -2.26 -3.81 5.47
C HIS A 34 -3.69 -4.31 5.44
N PHE A 35 -3.87 -5.53 4.91
CA PHE A 35 -5.15 -6.22 4.87
C PHE A 35 -4.94 -7.71 4.58
N ALA A 36 -5.99 -8.50 4.74
CA ALA A 36 -6.05 -9.88 4.30
C ALA A 36 -6.96 -10.00 3.07
N LEU A 37 -6.61 -10.92 2.18
CA LEU A 37 -7.30 -11.17 0.93
C LEU A 37 -7.47 -12.68 0.71
N SER A 38 -8.66 -13.13 0.31
CA SER A 38 -8.92 -14.52 -0.09
C SER A 38 -9.75 -14.55 -1.37
N GLY A 39 -9.92 -15.72 -1.97
CA GLY A 39 -10.68 -15.90 -3.22
C GLY A 39 -9.95 -15.41 -4.47
N THR A 40 -8.66 -15.05 -4.38
CA THR A 40 -7.86 -14.58 -5.52
C THR A 40 -6.36 -14.75 -5.26
N ALA A 41 -5.59 -14.72 -6.34
CA ALA A 41 -4.13 -14.63 -6.34
C ALA A 41 -3.63 -13.37 -7.06
N THR A 42 -4.52 -12.39 -7.25
CA THR A 42 -4.23 -11.12 -7.93
C THR A 42 -4.77 -9.94 -7.13
N LEU A 43 -4.10 -8.81 -7.27
CA LEU A 43 -4.45 -7.54 -6.64
C LEU A 43 -3.92 -6.42 -7.51
N THR A 44 -4.70 -5.36 -7.71
CA THR A 44 -4.20 -4.15 -8.36
C THR A 44 -4.34 -2.96 -7.43
N LEU A 45 -3.24 -2.25 -7.18
CA LEU A 45 -3.26 -0.97 -6.46
C LEU A 45 -3.64 0.14 -7.43
N VAL A 46 -4.54 1.04 -7.02
CA VAL A 46 -4.87 2.25 -7.78
C VAL A 46 -4.32 3.46 -7.03
N MET A 47 -3.29 4.10 -7.56
CA MET A 47 -2.67 5.24 -6.90
C MET A 47 -1.89 6.16 -7.84
N ASP A 48 -1.77 7.43 -7.46
CA ASP A 48 -0.63 8.26 -7.87
C ASP A 48 0.52 7.96 -6.92
N GLY A 49 1.51 7.20 -7.38
CA GLY A 49 2.64 6.78 -6.56
C GLY A 49 3.72 7.87 -6.42
N ALA A 50 3.62 8.96 -7.19
CA ALA A 50 4.53 10.10 -7.13
C ALA A 50 6.02 9.70 -7.16
N ARG A 51 6.39 8.76 -8.04
CA ARG A 51 7.76 8.21 -8.19
C ARG A 51 8.32 7.48 -6.96
N ASN A 52 7.48 7.11 -6.00
CA ASN A 52 7.90 6.32 -4.86
C ASN A 52 8.10 4.85 -5.22
N TRP A 53 8.90 4.17 -4.40
CA TRP A 53 9.11 2.73 -4.50
C TRP A 53 8.44 2.05 -3.32
N PHE A 54 7.85 0.88 -3.53
CA PHE A 54 7.14 0.14 -2.50
C PHE A 54 7.58 -1.32 -2.46
N ASN A 55 7.61 -1.89 -1.26
CA ASN A 55 7.61 -3.34 -1.09
C ASN A 55 6.16 -3.81 -0.96
N ALA A 56 5.74 -4.80 -1.74
CA ALA A 56 4.52 -5.56 -1.52
C ALA A 56 4.90 -6.93 -0.96
N ASP A 57 4.65 -7.15 0.33
CA ASP A 57 4.84 -8.44 0.99
C ASP A 57 3.50 -9.20 0.99
N ILE A 58 3.47 -10.37 0.34
CA ILE A 58 2.28 -11.23 0.22
C ILE A 58 2.68 -12.64 0.67
N ASN A 59 2.13 -13.11 1.79
CA ASN A 59 2.50 -14.39 2.42
C ASN A 59 4.02 -14.59 2.60
N GLY A 60 4.75 -13.51 2.90
CA GLY A 60 6.20 -13.53 3.06
C GLY A 60 6.99 -13.44 1.74
N HIS A 61 6.33 -13.44 0.58
CA HIS A 61 6.96 -13.17 -0.71
C HIS A 61 6.92 -11.69 -1.02
N ARG A 62 8.09 -11.10 -1.32
CA ARG A 62 8.23 -9.67 -1.61
C ARG A 62 8.26 -9.40 -3.11
N GLN A 63 7.47 -8.42 -3.54
CA GLN A 63 7.51 -7.81 -4.87
C GLN A 63 7.87 -6.33 -4.75
N LEU A 64 8.61 -5.80 -5.72
CA LEU A 64 8.95 -4.38 -5.80
C LEU A 64 7.96 -3.68 -6.72
N ILE A 65 7.43 -2.53 -6.29
CA ILE A 65 6.60 -1.66 -7.10
C ILE A 65 7.36 -0.35 -7.31
N GLU A 66 7.73 -0.07 -8.55
CA GLU A 66 8.22 1.23 -8.99
C GLU A 66 7.04 2.02 -9.57
N THR A 67 6.84 3.25 -9.10
CA THR A 67 5.70 4.05 -9.53
C THR A 67 6.10 5.25 -10.37
N GLY A 68 5.15 5.74 -11.16
CA GLY A 68 5.28 6.99 -11.92
C GLY A 68 4.62 8.18 -11.21
N ASN A 69 4.51 9.28 -11.96
CA ASN A 69 3.61 10.39 -11.60
C ASN A 69 2.23 10.16 -12.21
N GLY A 70 1.19 10.64 -11.52
CA GLY A 70 -0.19 10.51 -11.96
C GLY A 70 -0.79 9.17 -11.56
N THR A 71 -2.13 9.14 -11.52
CA THR A 71 -2.86 7.93 -11.13
C THR A 71 -2.66 6.81 -12.14
N ALA A 72 -2.20 5.65 -11.66
CA ALA A 72 -2.00 4.45 -12.44
C ALA A 72 -2.44 3.20 -11.65
N GLN A 73 -2.46 2.07 -12.35
CA GLN A 73 -2.78 0.75 -11.80
C GLN A 73 -1.50 -0.08 -11.71
N TYR A 74 -1.25 -0.67 -10.55
CA TYR A 74 -0.07 -1.51 -10.29
C TYR A 74 -0.55 -2.91 -9.93
N ALA A 75 -0.49 -3.80 -10.92
CA ALA A 75 -0.93 -5.19 -10.77
C ALA A 75 0.13 -6.03 -10.05
N LEU A 76 -0.33 -6.82 -9.09
CA LEU A 76 0.41 -7.77 -8.30
C LEU A 76 -0.22 -9.15 -8.49
N THR A 77 0.62 -10.15 -8.68
CA THR A 77 0.20 -11.55 -8.79
C THR A 77 1.13 -12.40 -7.96
N TRP A 78 0.62 -13.45 -7.34
CA TRP A 78 1.45 -14.40 -6.59
C TRP A 78 1.01 -15.83 -6.86
N ALA A 79 1.89 -16.78 -6.57
CA ALA A 79 1.51 -18.18 -6.61
C ALA A 79 0.64 -18.50 -5.39
N ALA A 80 -0.52 -19.12 -5.62
CA ALA A 80 -1.36 -19.68 -4.58
C ALA A 80 -1.72 -21.11 -4.97
N GLU A 81 -1.44 -22.07 -4.09
CA GLU A 81 -1.88 -23.47 -4.28
C GLU A 81 -3.40 -23.61 -4.12
N ASP A 82 -3.98 -22.76 -3.26
CA ASP A 82 -5.41 -22.64 -3.02
C ASP A 82 -5.77 -21.16 -2.88
N THR A 83 -6.54 -20.63 -3.83
CA THR A 83 -6.97 -19.22 -3.80
C THR A 83 -7.99 -18.93 -2.70
N SER A 84 -8.63 -19.95 -2.12
CA SER A 84 -9.54 -19.79 -0.98
C SER A 84 -8.79 -19.51 0.33
N ALA A 85 -7.50 -19.85 0.40
CA ALA A 85 -6.67 -19.55 1.56
C ALA A 85 -6.46 -18.03 1.71
N VAL A 86 -6.45 -17.57 2.96
CA VAL A 86 -6.24 -16.16 3.28
C VAL A 86 -4.77 -15.80 3.05
N SER A 87 -4.54 -14.76 2.24
CA SER A 87 -3.25 -14.14 2.02
C SER A 87 -3.14 -12.83 2.78
N THR A 88 -2.07 -12.63 3.53
CA THR A 88 -1.78 -11.34 4.19
C THR A 88 -1.00 -10.45 3.23
N VAL A 89 -1.49 -9.23 3.00
CA VAL A 89 -0.87 -8.24 2.12
C VAL A 89 -0.38 -7.07 2.95
N ARG A 90 0.89 -6.70 2.77
CA ARG A 90 1.46 -5.47 3.32
C ARG A 90 2.20 -4.69 2.24
N ILE A 91 1.72 -3.49 1.96
CA ILE A 91 2.37 -2.54 1.04
C ILE A 91 3.11 -1.51 1.87
N THR A 92 4.43 -1.39 1.70
CA THR A 92 5.29 -0.48 2.47
C THR A 92 6.01 0.49 1.55
N GLN A 93 5.84 1.79 1.76
CA GLN A 93 6.62 2.81 1.07
C GLN A 93 8.10 2.72 1.52
N ARG A 94 9.00 2.61 0.55
CA ARG A 94 10.45 2.52 0.78
C ARG A 94 11.13 3.88 0.76
N THR A 95 10.64 4.77 -0.09
CA THR A 95 11.30 6.03 -0.39
C THR A 95 10.81 7.11 0.56
N GLU A 96 11.73 7.95 1.01
CA GLU A 96 11.40 9.17 1.73
C GLU A 96 10.58 10.10 0.84
N GLY A 97 9.55 10.71 1.41
CA GLY A 97 8.75 11.76 0.78
C GLY A 97 9.54 13.05 0.68
N VAL A 98 9.87 13.45 -0.54
CA VAL A 98 10.83 14.51 -0.82
C VAL A 98 10.20 15.91 -0.76
N ALA A 99 9.34 16.18 0.22
CA ALA A 99 8.90 17.56 0.50
C ALA A 99 10.09 18.53 0.75
N ALA A 100 11.31 18.00 0.92
CA ALA A 100 12.53 18.72 1.21
C ALA A 100 13.60 18.82 0.09
N THR A 101 13.44 18.27 -1.14
CA THR A 101 14.44 18.51 -2.22
C THR A 101 13.91 19.36 -3.39
N PRO A 102 14.68 20.35 -3.86
CA PRO A 102 14.32 21.18 -5.02
C PRO A 102 14.17 20.43 -6.35
N GLU A 103 14.60 19.17 -6.43
CA GLU A 103 14.66 18.39 -7.67
C GLU A 103 13.43 17.50 -7.92
N GLY A 104 12.49 17.36 -6.96
CA GLY A 104 11.21 16.68 -7.17
C GLY A 104 11.33 15.19 -7.54
N ARG A 105 12.25 14.46 -6.90
CA ARG A 105 12.53 13.06 -7.23
C ARG A 105 11.40 12.10 -6.82
N THR A 106 10.76 12.32 -5.67
CA THR A 106 9.55 11.63 -5.19
C THR A 106 8.56 12.65 -4.62
N GLY A 107 7.33 12.24 -4.31
CA GLY A 107 6.31 13.13 -3.75
C GLY A 107 5.29 12.43 -2.85
N THR A 108 4.22 13.15 -2.52
CA THR A 108 3.11 12.60 -1.74
C THR A 108 2.30 11.61 -2.55
N VAL A 109 2.17 10.40 -2.04
CA VAL A 109 1.36 9.32 -2.61
C VAL A 109 -0.12 9.69 -2.47
N ARG A 110 -0.93 9.36 -3.48
CA ARG A 110 -2.41 9.40 -3.40
C ARG A 110 -2.97 8.02 -3.68
N PHE A 111 -3.21 7.25 -2.63
CA PHE A 111 -3.80 5.92 -2.73
C PHE A 111 -5.32 6.01 -2.85
N LYS A 112 -5.89 5.46 -3.92
CA LYS A 112 -7.33 5.54 -4.22
C LYS A 112 -8.10 4.27 -3.91
N GLY A 113 -7.39 3.16 -3.70
CA GLY A 113 -8.01 1.87 -3.40
C GLY A 113 -7.40 0.73 -4.19
N LEU A 114 -8.17 -0.34 -4.30
CA LEU A 114 -7.75 -1.61 -4.88
C LEU A 114 -8.73 -2.06 -5.97
N ILE A 115 -8.24 -2.85 -6.91
CA ILE A 115 -9.07 -3.66 -7.81
C ILE A 115 -8.71 -5.11 -7.55
N VAL A 116 -9.73 -5.94 -7.34
CA VAL A 116 -9.61 -7.38 -7.07
C VAL A 116 -10.62 -8.16 -7.90
N ASP A 117 -10.47 -9.48 -7.96
CA ASP A 117 -11.46 -10.36 -8.58
C ASP A 117 -12.83 -10.25 -7.87
N ASP A 118 -13.92 -10.51 -8.58
CA ASP A 118 -15.28 -10.31 -8.05
C ASP A 118 -15.55 -11.19 -6.81
N GLU A 119 -15.06 -12.42 -6.85
CA GLU A 119 -15.15 -13.42 -5.78
C GLU A 119 -14.15 -13.20 -4.64
N ALA A 120 -13.22 -12.25 -4.79
CA ALA A 120 -12.22 -11.98 -3.76
C ALA A 120 -12.89 -11.39 -2.50
N SER A 121 -12.43 -11.77 -1.32
CA SER A 121 -12.86 -11.15 -0.06
C SER A 121 -11.70 -10.41 0.57
N ILE A 122 -11.95 -9.19 1.05
CA ILE A 122 -10.99 -8.42 1.84
C ILE A 122 -11.43 -8.44 3.31
N SER A 123 -10.47 -8.52 4.22
CA SER A 123 -10.74 -8.45 5.66
C SER A 123 -9.63 -7.71 6.39
N ALA A 124 -9.99 -7.00 7.45
CA ALA A 124 -9.00 -6.44 8.38
C ALA A 124 -8.15 -7.55 9.02
N ILE A 125 -6.90 -7.24 9.31
CA ILE A 125 -6.01 -8.12 10.09
C ILE A 125 -5.89 -7.59 11.53
N PRO A 126 -5.39 -8.41 12.48
CA PRO A 126 -5.09 -7.92 13.82
C PRO A 126 -4.08 -6.77 13.78
N PHE A 127 -4.51 -5.60 14.29
CA PHE A 127 -3.65 -4.43 14.36
C PHE A 127 -2.65 -4.54 15.54
N PRO A 128 -1.39 -4.09 15.40
CA PRO A 128 -0.44 -4.14 16.49
C PRO A 128 -0.91 -3.34 17.72
N ALA A 129 -0.85 -3.94 18.90
CA ALA A 129 -1.28 -3.29 20.15
C ALA A 129 -0.25 -2.29 20.70
N ARG A 130 1.01 -2.37 20.25
CA ARG A 130 2.11 -1.50 20.69
C ARG A 130 2.46 -0.52 19.59
N THR A 131 2.69 0.72 19.96
CA THR A 131 3.06 1.80 19.05
C THR A 131 4.45 2.32 19.39
N MET A 132 5.16 2.79 18.36
CA MET A 132 6.46 3.46 18.48
C MET A 132 6.56 4.51 17.38
N GLU A 133 7.19 5.64 17.68
CA GLU A 133 7.49 6.70 16.74
C GLU A 133 9.00 6.88 16.66
N PHE A 134 9.52 6.95 15.43
CA PHE A 134 10.92 7.24 15.16
C PHE A 134 11.01 8.65 14.56
N ILE A 135 11.92 9.45 15.11
CA ILE A 135 12.25 10.80 14.61
C ILE A 135 13.74 10.81 14.36
N GLY A 136 14.15 11.09 13.13
CA GLY A 136 15.54 11.04 12.73
C GLY A 136 15.77 11.69 11.37
N ASP A 137 16.92 11.39 10.79
CA ASP A 137 17.38 11.89 9.49
C ASP A 137 17.47 10.74 8.47
N SER A 138 18.36 10.85 7.49
CA SER A 138 18.58 9.85 6.45
C SER A 138 18.97 8.46 6.96
N ASP A 139 19.51 8.33 8.18
CA ASP A 139 19.79 7.00 8.75
C ASP A 139 18.51 6.29 9.19
N THR A 140 17.44 7.05 9.47
CA THR A 140 16.11 6.53 9.81
C THR A 140 15.23 6.32 8.57
N ALA A 141 15.49 7.10 7.51
CA ALA A 141 14.70 7.14 6.28
C ALA A 141 14.82 5.87 5.41
#